data_AF-X0UAL2-F1
#
_entry.id   AF-X0UAL2-F1
#
_cell.length_a   1.000
_cell.length_b   1.000
_cell.length_c   1.000
_cell.angle_alpha   90.00
_cell.angle_beta   90.00
_cell.angle_gamma   90.00
#
_symmetry.space_group_name_H-M   'P 1'
#
loop_
_entity.id
_entity.type
_entity.pdbx_description
1 polymer ?
#
loop_
_entity_poly.entity_id
_entity_poly.type
_entity_poly.pdbx_seq_one_letter_code
_entity_poly.pdbx_strand_id
1 'polypeptide(L)'
;FNIQYPDFFPCATWQFSQSYTGFNRRTPYECGWTRQRLNWPDDGATVDLTFKMPTDMYDNWAKWIQANGHNWFSIYLFNYLGVQQLFVIRLITGIQYNYDTYDRITVITTAEMLEP
;
A
#
# COMPACT_ATOMS: atom_id res chain seq x y z
N PHE A 1 -14.61 -8.45 -5.52
CA PHE A 1 -13.41 -7.66 -5.17
C PHE A 1 -13.82 -6.24 -4.85
N ASN A 2 -14.33 -5.95 -3.64
CA ASN A 2 -14.63 -4.56 -3.28
C ASN A 2 -14.67 -4.40 -1.76
N ILE A 3 -13.51 -4.53 -1.13
CA ILE A 3 -13.35 -4.11 0.27
C ILE A 3 -13.17 -2.60 0.21
N GLN A 4 -14.09 -1.85 0.79
CA GLN A 4 -14.00 -0.39 0.86
C GLN A 4 -13.36 0.01 2.19
N TYR A 5 -12.34 0.86 2.13
CA TYR A 5 -11.78 1.49 3.31
C TYR A 5 -12.85 2.34 3.99
N PRO A 6 -13.10 2.16 5.30
CA PRO A 6 -14.15 2.92 5.97
C PRO A 6 -13.86 4.43 6.06
N ASP A 7 -14.86 5.24 5.73
CA ASP A 7 -14.73 6.70 5.64
C ASP A 7 -14.42 7.40 6.98
N PHE A 8 -14.65 6.72 8.11
CA PHE A 8 -14.36 7.25 9.44
C PHE A 8 -12.88 7.17 9.83
N PHE A 9 -12.08 6.42 9.08
CA PHE A 9 -10.65 6.31 9.31
C PHE A 9 -9.87 7.43 8.58
N PRO A 10 -8.66 7.77 9.05
CA PRO A 10 -7.84 8.79 8.41
C PRO A 10 -7.55 8.40 6.95
N CYS A 11 -7.60 9.38 6.06
CA CYS A 11 -7.03 9.22 4.72
C CYS A 11 -5.50 9.30 4.84
N ALA A 12 -4.79 8.41 4.15
CA ALA A 12 -3.34 8.50 4.05
C ALA A 12 -2.92 9.59 3.08
N THR A 13 -1.82 10.26 3.40
CA THR A 13 -1.02 10.96 2.40
C THR A 13 -0.11 9.94 1.74
N TRP A 14 -0.07 9.94 0.41
CA TRP A 14 0.79 9.04 -0.35
C TRP A 14 1.94 9.83 -0.97
N GLN A 15 3.13 9.23 -0.95
CA GLN A 15 4.27 9.70 -1.72
C GLN A 15 4.71 8.59 -2.66
N PHE A 16 4.94 8.93 -3.92
CA PHE A 16 5.44 7.97 -4.89
C PHE A 16 6.89 7.62 -4.54
N SER A 17 7.10 6.42 -4.00
CA SER A 17 8.42 5.81 -3.95
C SER A 17 8.63 5.10 -5.29
N GLN A 18 9.29 5.76 -6.24
CA GLN A 18 9.55 5.20 -7.57
C GLN A 18 10.58 4.06 -7.49
N SER A 19 10.17 2.92 -6.95
CA SER A 19 10.92 1.66 -6.99
C SER A 19 10.20 0.76 -7.97
N TYR A 20 10.60 0.79 -9.25
CA TYR A 20 10.19 -0.22 -10.23
C TYR A 20 10.77 -1.57 -9.81
N THR A 21 10.02 -2.36 -9.03
CA THR A 21 10.42 -3.73 -8.73
C THR A 21 10.00 -4.62 -9.89
N GLY A 22 10.90 -4.80 -10.85
CA GLY A 22 10.74 -5.86 -11.85
C GLY A 22 10.80 -7.21 -11.13
N PHE A 23 9.65 -7.80 -10.78
CA PHE A 23 9.60 -9.17 -10.29
C PHE A 23 9.99 -10.13 -11.41
N ASN A 24 11.30 -10.29 -11.60
CA ASN A 24 11.87 -11.16 -12.61
C ASN A 24 11.74 -12.60 -12.10
N ARG A 25 10.58 -13.23 -12.33
CA ARG A 25 10.41 -14.68 -12.13
C ARG A 25 11.27 -15.43 -13.16
N ARG A 26 12.58 -15.46 -12.94
CA ARG A 26 13.50 -16.36 -13.63
C ARG A 26 13.33 -17.74 -13.00
N THR A 27 12.51 -18.60 -13.59
CA THR A 27 12.53 -20.02 -13.26
C THR A 27 13.65 -20.67 -14.08
N PRO A 28 14.75 -21.14 -13.47
CA PRO A 28 15.77 -21.87 -14.22
C PRO A 28 15.16 -23.19 -14.69
N TYR A 29 15.26 -23.48 -15.99
CA TYR A 29 15.01 -24.82 -16.52
C TYR A 29 16.34 -25.58 -16.54
N GLU A 30 16.30 -26.87 -16.18
CA GLU A 30 17.50 -27.73 -16.03
C GLU A 30 18.31 -27.94 -17.31
N CYS A 31 17.81 -27.52 -18.48
CA CYS A 31 18.45 -27.75 -19.79
C CYS A 31 19.36 -26.61 -20.29
N GLY A 32 19.62 -25.56 -19.50
CA GLY A 32 20.57 -24.49 -19.85
C GLY A 32 20.11 -23.51 -20.95
N TRP A 33 18.89 -23.67 -21.47
CA TRP A 33 18.29 -22.73 -22.41
C TRP A 33 17.27 -21.83 -21.69
N THR A 34 17.56 -20.52 -21.64
CA THR A 34 16.62 -19.54 -21.09
C THR A 34 15.71 -19.04 -22.20
N ARG A 35 14.45 -19.49 -22.23
CA ARG A 35 13.44 -18.88 -23.12
C ARG A 35 12.91 -17.62 -22.43
N GLN A 36 13.16 -16.44 -23.02
CA GLN A 36 12.58 -15.19 -22.56
C GLN A 36 11.05 -15.28 -22.72
N ARG A 37 10.31 -15.43 -21.62
CA ARG A 37 8.85 -15.24 -21.67
C ARG A 37 8.59 -13.77 -22.00
N LEU A 38 7.54 -13.49 -22.78
CA LEU A 38 7.05 -12.12 -22.93
C LEU A 38 6.85 -11.55 -21.52
N ASN A 39 7.64 -10.52 -21.18
CA ASN A 39 7.39 -9.74 -19.98
C ASN A 39 6.02 -9.10 -20.18
N TRP A 40 5.03 -9.57 -19.44
CA TRP A 40 3.89 -8.73 -19.13
C TRP A 40 4.42 -7.78 -18.07
N PRO A 41 4.57 -6.48 -18.36
CA PRO A 41 4.89 -5.53 -17.32
C PRO A 41 3.74 -5.59 -16.30
N ASP A 42 4.02 -6.16 -15.14
CA ASP A 42 3.21 -5.92 -13.95
C ASP A 42 3.65 -4.54 -13.46
N ASP A 43 3.02 -3.50 -14.01
CA ASP A 43 3.22 -2.10 -13.61
C ASP A 43 2.55 -1.86 -12.26
N GLY A 44 2.97 -2.62 -11.24
CA GLY A 44 2.60 -2.38 -9.86
C GLY A 44 3.46 -1.26 -9.32
N ALA A 45 2.87 -0.08 -9.09
CA ALA A 45 3.57 1.01 -8.43
C ALA A 45 3.60 0.75 -6.92
N THR A 46 4.78 0.75 -6.32
CA THR A 46 4.93 0.76 -4.85
C THR A 46 4.81 2.19 -4.34
N VAL A 47 4.02 2.38 -3.28
CA VAL A 47 3.71 3.69 -2.72
C VAL A 47 3.91 3.66 -1.21
N ASP A 48 4.58 4.67 -0.68
CA ASP A 48 4.70 4.85 0.76
C ASP A 48 3.49 5.64 1.26
N LEU A 49 2.76 5.06 2.21
CA LEU A 49 1.58 5.64 2.83
C LEU A 49 1.90 6.10 4.23
N THR A 50 1.51 7.34 4.52
CA THR A 50 1.59 7.90 5.88
C THR A 50 0.18 8.22 6.37
N PHE A 51 -0.20 7.61 7.50
CA PHE A 51 -1.45 7.89 8.19
C PHE A 51 -1.16 8.65 9.48
N LYS A 52 -1.97 9.67 9.78
CA LYS A 52 -1.90 10.41 11.05
C LYS A 52 -3.24 10.31 11.74
N MET A 53 -3.27 9.78 12.95
CA MET A 53 -4.52 9.54 13.69
C MET A 53 -4.31 9.61 15.19
N PRO A 54 -5.38 9.80 15.98
CA PRO A 54 -5.30 9.68 17.43
C PRO A 54 -5.14 8.23 17.88
N THR A 55 -4.62 8.04 19.10
CA THR A 55 -4.26 6.72 19.67
C THR A 55 -5.46 5.79 19.84
N ASP A 56 -6.62 6.33 20.20
CA ASP A 56 -7.89 5.62 20.33
C ASP A 56 -8.40 5.07 18.99
N MET A 57 -8.22 5.84 17.91
CA MET A 57 -8.58 5.44 16.55
C MET A 57 -7.63 4.39 15.98
N TYR A 58 -6.35 4.43 16.38
CA TYR A 58 -5.34 3.48 15.91
C TYR A 58 -5.69 2.03 16.24
N ASP A 59 -6.23 1.72 17.42
CA ASP A 59 -6.56 0.34 17.79
C ASP A 59 -7.64 -0.26 16.85
N ASN A 60 -8.67 0.54 16.53
CA ASN A 60 -9.71 0.12 15.59
C ASN A 60 -9.18 0.01 14.15
N TRP A 61 -8.34 0.97 13.74
CA TRP A 61 -7.72 0.98 12.43
C TRP A 61 -6.79 -0.22 12.22
N ALA A 62 -5.94 -0.51 13.22
CA ALA A 62 -5.00 -1.62 13.17
C ALA A 62 -5.72 -2.96 13.06
N LYS A 63 -6.83 -3.16 13.80
CA LYS A 63 -7.67 -4.36 13.70
C LYS A 63 -8.25 -4.54 12.29
N TRP A 64 -8.75 -3.46 11.68
CA TRP A 64 -9.29 -3.52 10.33
C TRP A 64 -8.21 -3.82 9.29
N ILE A 65 -7.04 -3.18 9.40
CA ILE A 65 -5.91 -3.37 8.50
C ILE A 65 -5.32 -4.77 8.64
N GLN A 66 -5.23 -5.33 9.84
CA GLN A 66 -4.77 -6.71 10.03
C GLN A 66 -5.72 -7.72 9.37
N ALA A 67 -7.02 -7.45 9.35
CA ALA A 67 -8.01 -8.32 8.72
C ALA A 67 -8.09 -8.16 7.19
N ASN A 68 -7.90 -6.95 6.67
CA ASN A 68 -8.21 -6.61 5.27
C ASN A 68 -7.06 -6.00 4.47
N GLY A 69 -6.02 -5.49 5.13
CA GLY A 69 -4.97 -4.67 4.52
C GLY A 69 -4.09 -5.42 3.52
N HIS A 70 -3.96 -6.74 3.65
CA HIS A 70 -3.23 -7.58 2.69
C HIS A 70 -4.06 -8.01 1.48
N ASN A 71 -5.36 -7.69 1.45
CA ASN A 71 -6.22 -7.86 0.30
C ASN A 71 -6.31 -6.54 -0.49
N TRP A 72 -6.80 -6.60 -1.73
CA TRP A 72 -7.09 -5.39 -2.50
C TRP A 72 -8.31 -4.66 -1.93
N PHE A 73 -8.12 -3.39 -1.55
CA PHE A 73 -9.17 -2.51 -1.07
C PHE A 73 -9.10 -1.12 -1.72
N SER A 74 -10.24 -0.46 -1.81
CA SER A 74 -10.34 0.91 -2.34
C SER A 74 -10.23 1.92 -1.20
N ILE A 75 -9.36 2.91 -1.36
CA ILE A 75 -9.13 3.98 -0.37
C ILE A 75 -8.97 5.33 -1.08
N TYR A 76 -9.41 6.39 -0.40
CA TYR A 76 -9.09 7.74 -0.81
C TYR A 76 -7.72 8.16 -0.26
N LEU A 77 -6.81 8.53 -1.15
CA LEU A 77 -5.48 9.02 -0.78
C LEU A 77 -5.35 10.51 -1.13
N PHE A 78 -4.64 11.25 -0.28
CA PHE A 78 -4.29 12.64 -0.53
C PHE A 78 -2.94 12.73 -1.25
N ASN A 79 -2.92 13.34 -2.43
CA ASN A 79 -1.68 13.73 -3.09
C ASN A 79 -1.00 14.88 -2.31
N TYR A 80 0.29 15.13 -2.54
CA TYR A 80 1.05 16.26 -2.03
C TYR A 80 0.40 17.62 -2.30
N LEU A 81 -0.39 17.73 -3.37
CA LEU A 81 -1.19 18.91 -3.71
C LEU A 81 -2.51 19.03 -2.91
N GLY A 82 -2.78 18.11 -1.98
CA GLY A 82 -4.01 18.08 -1.17
C GLY A 82 -5.25 17.57 -1.91
N VAL A 83 -5.10 17.08 -3.15
CA VAL A 83 -6.20 16.50 -3.93
C VAL A 83 -6.45 15.07 -3.47
N GLN A 84 -7.71 14.76 -3.16
CA GLN A 84 -8.17 13.43 -2.79
C GLN A 84 -8.56 12.64 -4.04
N GLN A 85 -7.99 11.44 -4.19
CA GLN A 85 -8.28 10.53 -5.31
C GLN A 85 -8.50 9.11 -4.80
N LEU A 86 -9.38 8.37 -5.47
CA LEU A 86 -9.68 6.98 -5.14
C LEU A 86 -8.65 6.06 -5.81
N PHE A 87 -8.00 5.22 -5.02
CA PHE A 87 -7.06 4.21 -5.50
C PHE A 87 -7.42 2.83 -4.98
N VAL A 88 -7.04 1.80 -5.73
CA VAL A 88 -7.11 0.40 -5.30
C VAL A 88 -5.73 -0.05 -4.92
N ILE A 89 -5.54 -0.38 -3.64
CA ILE A 89 -4.24 -0.71 -3.07
C ILE A 89 -4.28 -2.01 -2.27
N ARG A 90 -3.09 -2.58 -2.04
CA ARG A 90 -2.86 -3.62 -1.02
C ARG A 90 -1.60 -3.31 -0.24
N LEU A 91 -1.57 -3.58 1.06
CA LEU A 91 -0.38 -3.39 1.89
C LEU A 91 0.56 -4.59 1.76
N ILE A 92 1.86 -4.29 1.61
CA ILE A 92 2.91 -5.31 1.42
C ILE A 92 3.86 -5.42 2.61
N THR A 93 3.95 -4.39 3.45
CA THR A 93 4.79 -4.38 4.65
C THR A 93 3.97 -4.47 5.93
N GLY A 94 4.64 -4.85 7.02
CA GLY A 94 4.10 -4.68 8.36
C GLY A 94 3.87 -3.21 8.70
N ILE A 95 2.91 -2.97 9.59
CA ILE A 95 2.54 -1.64 10.07
C ILE A 95 3.64 -1.13 11.02
N GLN A 96 4.30 -0.03 10.66
CA GLN A 96 5.22 0.67 11.55
C GLN A 96 4.54 1.94 12.07
N TYR A 97 4.57 2.16 13.38
CA TYR A 97 3.96 3.35 13.98
C TYR A 97 4.93 4.04 14.93
N ASN A 98 4.84 5.36 14.97
CA ASN A 98 5.58 6.24 15.87
C ASN A 98 4.60 7.17 16.59
N TYR A 99 4.86 7.47 17.86
CA TYR A 99 4.17 8.54 18.56
C TYR A 99 4.72 9.89 18.12
N ASP A 100 3.85 10.77 17.62
CA ASP A 100 4.18 12.17 17.33
C ASP A 100 3.99 13.02 18.61
N THR A 101 2.85 12.82 19.28
CA THR A 101 2.56 13.31 20.63
C THR A 101 1.90 12.19 21.44
N TYR A 102 1.62 12.41 22.73
CA TYR A 102 0.94 11.41 23.58
C TYR A 102 -0.41 10.95 22.97
N ASP A 103 -1.12 11.85 22.30
CA ASP A 103 -2.45 11.59 21.73
C ASP A 103 -2.44 11.33 20.21
N ARG A 104 -1.27 11.31 19.54
CA ARG A 104 -1.20 11.18 18.07
C ARG A 104 -0.15 10.17 17.64
N ILE A 105 -0.57 9.28 16.75
CA ILE A 105 0.26 8.27 16.11
C ILE A 105 0.40 8.61 14.63
N THR A 106 1.63 8.51 14.14
CA THR A 106 1.94 8.47 12.72
C THR A 106 2.29 7.04 12.33
N VAL A 107 1.59 6.50 11.35
CA VAL A 107 1.81 5.15 10.81
C VAL A 107 2.42 5.27 9.43
N ILE A 108 3.47 4.51 9.18
CA ILE A 108 4.14 4.40 7.88
C ILE A 108 4.02 2.95 7.43
N THR A 109 3.55 2.76 6.21
CA THR A 109 3.41 1.44 5.58
C THR A 109 3.53 1.58 4.09
N THR A 110 4.04 0.55 3.41
CA THR A 110 4.13 0.53 1.96
C THR A 110 2.99 -0.29 1.38
N ALA A 111 2.51 0.16 0.23
CA ALA A 111 1.41 -0.44 -0.50
C ALA A 111 1.79 -0.64 -1.96
N GLU A 112 1.23 -1.66 -2.59
CA GLU A 112 1.16 -1.72 -4.04
C GLU A 112 -0.15 -1.08 -4.50
N MET A 113 -0.04 -0.28 -5.55
CA MET A 113 -1.13 0.41 -6.20
C MET A 113 -1.26 -0.08 -7.64
N LEU A 114 -2.50 -0.38 -8.04
CA LEU A 114 -2.82 -0.59 -9.45
C LEU A 114 -2.98 0.79 -10.09
N GLU A 115 -2.23 1.06 -11.16
CA GLU A 115 -2.50 2.24 -11.98
C GLU A 115 -3.95 2.18 -12.53
N PRO A 116 -4.66 3.32 -12.57
CA PRO A 116 -5.99 3.42 -13.16
C PRO A 116 -5.98 3.28 -14.68
#